data_AF-A0A4R5MGT8-F1
#
_entry.id   AF-A0A4R5MGT8-F1
#
_cell.length_a   1.000
_cell.length_b   1.000
_cell.length_c   1.000
_cell.angle_alpha   90.00
_cell.angle_beta   90.00
_cell.angle_gamma   90.00
#
_symmetry.space_group_name_H-M   'P 1'
#
loop_
_entity.id
_entity.type
_entity.pdbx_description
1 polymer ?
#
loop_
_entity_poly.entity_id
_entity_poly.type
_entity_poly.pdbx_seq_one_letter_code
_entity_poly.pdbx_strand_id
1 'polypeptide(L)' 'MNSTSQVNASEAARATAAASSRDAFVRIENVVKKFGDSVAVNNVSLNIAKNELFALLGSS' A
#
# COMPACT_ATOMS: atom_id res chain seq x y z
N MET A 1 -25.09 -18.29 -11.83
CA MET A 1 -24.82 -17.09 -12.64
C MET A 1 -24.31 -15.95 -11.74
N ASN A 2 -23.07 -16.01 -11.21
CA ASN A 2 -22.53 -14.93 -10.35
C ASN A 2 -21.01 -14.68 -10.49
N SER A 3 -20.36 -15.16 -11.55
CA SER A 3 -18.90 -15.00 -11.70
C SER A 3 -18.49 -13.66 -12.31
N THR A 4 -19.32 -13.02 -13.14
CA THR A 4 -18.94 -11.80 -13.88
C THR A 4 -18.87 -10.54 -13.01
N SER A 5 -19.65 -10.46 -11.94
CA SER A 5 -19.66 -9.30 -11.03
C SER A 5 -18.38 -9.22 -10.18
N GLN A 6 -17.86 -10.37 -9.73
CA GLN A 6 -16.64 -10.40 -8.90
C GLN A 6 -15.37 -10.07 -9.68
N VAL A 7 -15.29 -10.45 -10.97
CA VAL A 7 -14.14 -10.16 -11.82
C VAL A 7 -13.99 -8.65 -12.03
N ASN A 8 -15.07 -7.95 -12.36
CA ASN A 8 -15.07 -6.49 -12.58
C ASN A 8 -14.68 -5.69 -11.33
N ALA A 9 -15.13 -6.11 -10.14
CA ALA A 9 -14.77 -5.45 -8.88
C ALA A 9 -13.27 -5.59 -8.57
N SER A 10 -12.68 -6.74 -8.87
CA SER A 10 -11.24 -6.98 -8.68
C SER A 10 -10.36 -6.19 -9.66
N GLU A 11 -10.80 -6.03 -10.91
CA GLU A 11 -10.11 -5.20 -11.90
C GLU A 11 -10.18 -3.71 -11.57
N ALA A 12 -11.34 -3.21 -11.13
CA ALA A 12 -11.50 -1.81 -10.72
C ALA A 12 -10.63 -1.49 -9.50
N ALA A 13 -10.60 -2.36 -8.49
CA ALA A 13 -9.73 -2.19 -7.32
C ALA A 13 -8.24 -2.22 -7.71
N ARG A 14 -7.85 -3.10 -8.64
CA ARG A 14 -6.48 -3.21 -9.13
C ARG A 14 -6.08 -2.02 -10.01
N ALA A 15 -7.01 -1.47 -10.81
CA ALA A 15 -6.80 -0.26 -11.60
C ALA A 15 -6.62 0.98 -10.72
N THR A 16 -7.41 1.12 -9.64
CA THR A 16 -7.24 2.20 -8.65
C THR A 16 -5.91 2.07 -7.89
N ALA A 17 -5.52 0.86 -7.52
CA ALA A 17 -4.21 0.59 -6.90
C ALA A 17 -3.02 0.80 -7.85
N ALA A 18 -3.20 0.58 -9.15
CA ALA A 18 -2.19 0.83 -10.18
C ALA A 18 -2.14 2.30 -10.64
N ALA A 19 -3.23 3.06 -10.48
CA ALA A 19 -3.24 4.49 -10.70
C ALA A 19 -2.52 5.23 -9.55
N SER A 20 -2.72 4.80 -8.30
CA SER A 20 -2.02 5.39 -7.15
C SER A 20 -0.50 5.18 -7.17
N SER A 21 0.02 4.19 -7.92
CA SER A 21 1.46 3.93 -8.00
C SER A 21 2.20 4.78 -9.03
N ARG A 22 1.53 5.30 -10.07
CA ARG A 22 2.17 6.22 -11.04
C ARG A 22 2.21 7.66 -10.54
N ASP A 23 1.29 8.04 -9.66
CA ASP A 23 1.19 9.39 -9.08
C ASP A 23 1.73 9.48 -7.63
N ALA A 24 2.43 8.44 -7.17
CA ALA A 24 3.05 8.43 -5.85
C ALA A 24 4.18 9.47 -5.77
N PHE A 25 4.05 10.45 -4.87
CA PHE A 25 5.12 11.41 -4.57
C PHE A 25 6.20 10.79 -3.68
N VAL A 26 5.79 9.93 -2.75
CA VAL A 26 6.67 9.02 -2.01
C VAL A 26 6.19 7.60 -2.24
N ARG A 27 7.11 6.71 -2.62
CA ARG A 27 6.84 5.28 -2.83
C ARG A 27 7.74 4.47 -1.90
N ILE A 28 7.12 3.62 -1.09
CA ILE A 28 7.77 2.67 -0.19
C ILE A 28 7.46 1.27 -0.73
N GLU A 29 8.48 0.44 -0.89
CA GLU A 29 8.33 -0.90 -1.46
C GLU A 29 9.06 -1.93 -0.61
N ASN A 30 8.30 -2.92 -0.16
CA ASN A 30 8.79 -4.14 0.47
C ASN A 30 9.76 -3.85 1.61
N VAL A 31 9.53 -2.77 2.36
CA VAL A 31 10.45 -2.32 3.40
C VAL A 31 10.33 -3.24 4.61
N VAL A 32 11.50 -3.61 5.14
CA VAL A 32 11.66 -4.34 6.39
C VAL A 32 12.55 -3.51 7.31
N LYS A 33 12.13 -3.34 8.57
CA LYS A 33 12.93 -2.69 9.63
C LYS A 33 13.08 -3.64 10.80
N LYS A 34 14.33 -3.85 11.22
CA LYS A 34 14.68 -4.65 12.39
C LYS A 34 15.39 -3.81 13.45
N PHE A 35 15.18 -4.16 14.71
CA PHE A 35 15.93 -3.68 15.87
C PHE A 35 16.47 -4.90 16.61
N GLY A 36 17.76 -5.20 16.41
CA GLY A 36 18.31 -6.51 16.78
C GLY A 36 17.55 -7.63 16.09
N ASP A 37 17.07 -8.59 16.89
CA ASP A 37 16.29 -9.73 16.41
C ASP A 37 14.80 -9.42 16.18
N SER A 38 14.32 -8.25 16.65
CA SER A 38 12.91 -7.87 16.51
C SER A 38 12.64 -7.23 15.16
N VAL A 39 11.57 -7.68 14.48
CA VAL A 39 11.09 -7.10 13.22
C VAL A 39 9.97 -6.11 13.52
N ALA A 40 10.28 -4.81 13.43
CA ALA A 40 9.31 -3.74 13.68
C ALA A 40 8.50 -3.35 12.44
N VAL A 41 9.07 -3.55 11.24
CA VAL A 41 8.36 -3.36 9.97
C VAL A 41 8.65 -4.58 9.11
N ASN A 42 7.62 -5.19 8.54
CA ASN A 42 7.76 -6.39 7.72
C ASN A 42 7.01 -6.26 6.39
N ASN A 43 7.75 -6.22 5.28
CA ASN A 43 7.24 -6.18 3.92
C ASN A 43 6.16 -5.11 3.69
N VAL A 44 6.43 -3.88 4.13
CA VAL A 44 5.51 -2.75 3.96
C VAL A 44 5.75 -2.08 2.62
N SER A 45 4.68 -1.96 1.84
CA SER A 45 4.62 -1.15 0.62
C SER A 45 3.48 -0.15 0.72
N LEU A 46 3.75 1.13 0.47
CA LEU A 46 2.74 2.18 0.46
C LEU A 46 3.13 3.33 -0.48
N ASN A 47 2.12 4.04 -0.98
CA ASN A 47 2.28 5.22 -1.81
C ASN A 47 1.67 6.41 -1.07
N ILE A 48 2.37 7.54 -1.06
CA ILE A 48 1.89 8.82 -0.52
C ILE A 48 1.85 9.80 -1.68
N ALA A 49 0.69 10.41 -1.91
CA ALA A 49 0.49 11.39 -2.97
C ALA A 49 1.13 12.74 -2.62
N LYS A 50 1.32 13.58 -3.64
CA LYS A 50 1.84 14.94 -3.43
C LYS A 50 0.82 15.74 -2.60
N ASN A 51 1.29 16.46 -1.59
CA ASN A 51 0.48 17.25 -0.64
C ASN A 51 -0.45 16.41 0.27
N GLU A 52 -0.25 15.10 0.36
CA GLU A 52 -0.97 14.25 1.31
C GLU A 52 -0.35 14.36 2.72
N LEU A 53 -1.19 14.61 3.73
CA LEU A 53 -0.78 14.48 5.13
C LEU A 53 -0.92 13.02 5.55
N PHE A 54 0.22 12.37 5.79
CA PHE A 54 0.29 10.97 6.20
C PHE A 54 1.02 10.84 7.55
N ALA A 55 0.54 9.94 8.42
CA ALA A 55 1.16 9.66 9.72
C ALA A 55 1.18 8.16 10.01
N LEU A 56 2.30 7.70 10.57
CA LEU A 56 2.42 6.35 11.14
C LEU A 56 2.19 6.43 12.64
N LEU A 57 1.21 5.68 13.15
CA LEU A 57 0.94 5.53 14.58
C LEU A 57 1.31 4.11 15.00
N GLY A 58 1.99 3.99 16.14
CA GLY A 58 2.38 2.71 16.73
C GLY A 58 2.13 2.71 18.23
N SER A 59 1.97 1.51 18.81
CA SER A 59 2.01 1.34 20.27
C SER A 59 3.39 1.75 20.81
N SER A 60 3.41 2.47 21.93
CA SER A 60 4.64 2.85 22.63
C SER A 60 5.31 1.66 23.33
#